data_AF-A0AAV5Q456-F1
#
_entry.id   AF-A0AAV5Q456-F1
#
_cell.length_a   1.000
_cell.length_b   1.000
_cell.length_c   1.000
_cell.angle_alpha   90.00
_cell.angle_beta   90.00
_cell.angle_gamma   90.00
#
_symmetry.space_group_name_H-M   'P 1'
#
loop_
_entity.id
_entity.type
_entity.pdbx_description
1 polymer ?
#
loop_
_entity_poly.entity_id
_entity_poly.type
_entity_poly.pdbx_seq_one_letter_code
_entity_poly.pdbx_strand_id
1 'polypeptide(L)'
;MAEYTHSKEQLAAYLQKTKAKRSAKSVNTASKVKSGHNSSFAKFKEDGKRAIGYEIMKNKGLTAHRKKENRNARVKKRNKYDKAKKKLKSQRAVYEGQKGKYIGEESGIRRNLSRSVKLS
;
A
#
# COMPACT_ATOMS: atom_id res chain seq x y z
N MET A 1 27.63 10.85 9.13
CA MET A 1 26.93 9.59 9.46
C MET A 1 26.15 9.83 10.73
N ALA A 2 24.81 9.83 10.68
CA ALA A 2 24.01 10.05 11.89
C ALA A 2 23.83 8.71 12.60
N GLU A 3 24.63 8.46 13.63
CA GLU A 3 24.38 7.34 14.54
C GLU A 3 23.14 7.66 15.36
N TYR A 4 22.00 7.11 14.93
CA TYR A 4 20.78 7.16 15.72
C TYR A 4 20.79 5.96 16.67
N THR A 5 21.37 6.13 17.85
CA THR A 5 21.17 5.22 18.99
C THR A 5 19.94 5.71 19.76
N HIS A 6 18.78 5.15 19.46
CA HIS A 6 17.60 5.35 20.32
C HIS A 6 18.00 4.84 21.72
N SER A 7 17.90 5.67 22.75
CA SER A 7 18.15 5.21 24.12
C SER A 7 17.21 4.03 24.43
N LYS A 8 17.60 3.11 25.33
CA LYS A 8 16.78 1.92 25.67
C LYS A 8 15.34 2.32 26.06
N GLU A 9 15.18 3.48 26.67
CA GLU A 9 13.89 4.08 27.04
C GLU A 9 13.06 4.52 25.83
N GLN A 10 13.69 5.14 24.81
CA GLN A 10 13.02 5.51 23.57
C GLN A 10 12.53 4.28 22.79
N LEU A 11 13.33 3.20 22.78
CA LEU A 11 12.92 1.94 22.16
C LEU A 11 11.75 1.30 22.93
N ALA A 12 11.80 1.28 24.26
CA ALA A 12 10.71 0.79 25.10
C ALA A 12 9.42 1.58 24.87
N ALA A 13 9.49 2.92 24.82
CA ALA A 13 8.36 3.79 24.53
C ALA A 13 7.76 3.52 23.13
N TYR A 14 8.60 3.33 22.12
CA TYR A 14 8.16 2.95 20.76
C TYR A 14 7.46 1.59 20.74
N LEU A 15 7.99 0.60 21.47
CA LEU A 15 7.38 -0.73 21.58
C LEU A 15 6.03 -0.68 22.30
N GLN A 16 5.89 0.12 23.37
CA GLN A 16 4.60 0.30 24.05
C GLN A 16 3.59 0.99 23.14
N LYS A 17 4.00 2.04 22.42
CA LYS A 17 3.16 2.75 21.44
C LYS A 17 2.68 1.84 20.30
N THR A 18 3.56 0.98 19.79
CA THR A 18 3.19 0.03 18.73
C THR A 18 2.27 -1.08 19.22
N LYS A 19 2.46 -1.59 20.45
CA LYS A 19 1.53 -2.55 21.10
C LYS A 19 0.14 -1.93 21.30
N ALA A 20 0.06 -0.72 21.87
CA ALA A 20 -1.20 -0.01 22.06
C ALA A 20 -1.93 0.28 20.73
N LYS A 21 -1.19 0.64 19.68
CA LYS A 21 -1.76 0.83 18.34
C LYS A 21 -2.31 -0.46 17.74
N ARG A 22 -1.68 -1.61 18.01
CA ARG A 22 -2.14 -2.94 17.56
C ARG A 22 -3.41 -3.37 18.31
N SER A 23 -3.48 -3.19 19.63
CA SER A 23 -4.68 -3.52 20.41
C SER A 23 -5.86 -2.60 20.06
N ALA A 24 -5.63 -1.29 19.90
CA ALA A 24 -6.66 -0.38 19.42
C ALA A 24 -7.20 -0.77 18.04
N LYS A 25 -6.32 -1.25 17.14
CA LYS A 25 -6.73 -1.72 15.82
C LYS A 25 -7.57 -3.00 15.88
N SER A 26 -7.23 -3.97 16.74
CA SER A 26 -8.02 -5.20 16.88
C SER A 26 -9.41 -4.93 17.44
N VAL A 27 -9.52 -4.06 18.45
CA VAL A 27 -10.80 -3.64 19.04
C VAL A 27 -11.66 -2.86 18.02
N ASN A 28 -11.06 -1.97 17.24
CA ASN A 28 -11.75 -1.26 16.16
C ASN A 28 -12.22 -2.20 15.04
N THR A 29 -11.43 -3.23 14.69
CA THR A 29 -11.89 -4.24 13.73
C THR A 29 -13.03 -5.08 14.29
N ALA A 30 -12.98 -5.46 15.57
CA ALA A 30 -14.03 -6.25 16.22
C ALA A 30 -15.35 -5.46 16.35
N SER A 31 -15.28 -4.18 16.75
CA SER A 31 -16.46 -3.30 16.80
C SER A 31 -17.01 -3.01 15.41
N LYS A 32 -16.17 -2.86 14.37
CA LYS A 32 -16.63 -2.69 12.98
C LYS A 32 -17.34 -3.91 12.41
N VAL A 33 -16.91 -5.11 12.81
CA VAL A 33 -17.59 -6.37 12.46
C VAL A 33 -18.94 -6.46 13.18
N LYS A 34 -19.02 -6.07 14.46
CA LYS A 34 -20.28 -6.00 15.22
C LYS A 34 -21.24 -4.93 14.71
N SER A 35 -20.73 -3.78 14.26
CA SER A 35 -21.52 -2.69 13.67
C SER A 35 -21.86 -2.92 12.19
N GLY A 36 -21.63 -4.13 11.65
CA GLY A 36 -21.94 -4.48 10.26
C GLY A 36 -23.44 -4.53 9.95
N HIS A 37 -24.30 -4.49 10.97
CA HIS A 37 -25.71 -4.14 10.79
C HIS A 37 -25.81 -2.62 10.67
N ASN A 38 -25.75 -2.12 9.44
CA ASN A 38 -26.26 -0.80 9.13
C ASN A 38 -27.76 -0.81 9.43
N SER A 39 -28.18 -0.37 10.61
CA SER A 39 -29.56 0.06 10.84
C SER A 39 -29.79 1.34 10.03
N SER A 40 -29.91 1.18 8.71
CA SER A 40 -30.27 2.28 7.84
C SER A 40 -31.66 2.76 8.26
N PHE A 41 -31.71 3.96 8.86
CA PHE A 41 -32.93 4.71 9.05
C PHE A 41 -33.73 4.64 7.74
N ALA A 42 -34.99 4.20 7.79
CA ALA A 42 -35.80 4.04 6.60
C ALA A 42 -35.94 5.41 5.92
N LYS A 43 -35.23 5.61 4.80
CA LYS A 43 -35.46 6.77 3.95
C LYS A 43 -36.82 6.56 3.28
N PHE A 44 -37.78 7.37 3.69
CA PHE A 44 -39.07 7.47 3.00
C PHE A 44 -38.85 8.23 1.69
N LYS A 45 -39.51 7.77 0.63
CA LYS A 45 -39.67 8.55 -0.60
C LYS A 45 -40.60 9.74 -0.31
N GLU A 46 -40.63 10.72 -1.22
CA GLU A 46 -41.54 11.88 -1.13
C GLU A 46 -43.01 11.44 -0.95
N ASP A 47 -43.39 10.29 -1.52
CA ASP A 47 -44.71 9.64 -1.38
C ASP A 47 -44.97 9.00 0.00
N GLY A 48 -44.08 9.16 0.99
CA GLY A 48 -44.19 8.52 2.32
C GLY A 48 -43.94 7.00 2.32
N LYS A 49 -43.65 6.39 1.16
CA LYS A 49 -43.35 4.95 1.04
C LYS A 49 -41.89 4.65 1.41
N ARG A 50 -41.64 3.52 2.09
CA ARG A 50 -40.27 3.06 2.41
C ARG A 50 -39.50 2.75 1.12
N ALA A 51 -38.31 3.34 0.95
CA ALA A 51 -37.45 3.01 -0.17
C ALA A 51 -36.72 1.66 0.02
N ILE A 52 -36.43 0.98 -1.08
CA ILE A 52 -35.55 -0.21 -1.09
C ILE A 52 -34.12 0.19 -0.73
N GLY A 53 -33.49 -0.54 0.20
CA GLY A 53 -32.10 -0.31 0.60
C GLY A 53 -31.09 -0.75 -0.47
N TYR A 54 -29.90 -0.12 -0.48
CA TYR A 54 -28.84 -0.46 -1.44
C TYR A 54 -28.38 -1.92 -1.32
N GLU A 55 -28.33 -2.46 -0.10
CA GLU A 55 -27.93 -3.85 0.18
C GLU A 55 -28.90 -4.85 -0.45
N ILE A 56 -30.21 -4.63 -0.26
CA ILE A 56 -31.28 -5.44 -0.86
C ILE A 56 -31.27 -5.29 -2.37
N MET A 57 -31.18 -4.05 -2.89
CA MET A 57 -31.20 -3.79 -4.33
C MET A 57 -30.00 -4.42 -5.07
N LYS A 58 -28.81 -4.43 -4.47
CA LYS A 58 -27.60 -4.97 -5.12
C LYS A 58 -27.33 -6.43 -4.80
N ASN A 59 -27.90 -6.97 -3.72
CA ASN A 59 -27.78 -8.35 -3.26
C ASN A 59 -26.33 -8.92 -3.35
N LYS A 60 -25.36 -8.14 -2.86
CA LYS A 60 -23.91 -8.46 -2.99
C LYS A 60 -23.38 -9.40 -1.89
N GLY A 61 -24.20 -9.75 -0.89
CA GLY A 61 -23.83 -10.63 0.22
C GLY A 61 -22.56 -10.21 0.98
N LEU A 62 -21.96 -11.16 1.70
CA LEU A 62 -20.74 -10.97 2.50
C LEU A 62 -19.45 -11.08 1.65
N THR A 63 -19.32 -10.20 0.65
CA THR A 63 -18.12 -10.19 -0.21
C THR A 63 -16.91 -9.53 0.46
N ALA A 64 -15.72 -10.11 0.26
CA ALA A 64 -14.48 -9.55 0.76
C ALA A 64 -14.15 -8.18 0.15
N HIS A 65 -13.48 -7.32 0.92
CA HIS A 65 -13.07 -6.00 0.44
C HIS A 65 -12.03 -6.10 -0.68
N ARG A 66 -12.33 -5.51 -1.83
CA ARG A 66 -11.42 -5.43 -2.99
C ARG A 66 -10.75 -4.05 -3.07
N LYS A 67 -9.43 -4.05 -3.32
CA LYS A 67 -8.64 -2.82 -3.55
C LYS A 67 -9.24 -1.98 -4.69
N LYS A 68 -9.15 -0.64 -4.57
CA LYS A 68 -9.66 0.30 -5.60
C LYS A 68 -9.05 0.03 -6.99
N GLU A 69 -7.77 -0.32 -7.06
CA GLU A 69 -7.08 -0.68 -8.32
C GLU A 69 -7.76 -1.84 -9.05
N ASN A 70 -8.34 -2.81 -8.34
CA ASN A 70 -9.00 -3.95 -8.95
C ASN A 70 -10.35 -3.62 -9.57
N ARG A 71 -10.90 -2.42 -9.33
CA ARG A 71 -12.15 -1.98 -9.96
C ARG A 71 -11.96 -1.57 -11.42
N ASN A 72 -10.75 -1.15 -11.80
CA ASN A 72 -10.44 -0.68 -13.15
C ASN A 72 -9.22 -1.44 -13.70
N ALA A 73 -9.45 -2.27 -14.72
CA ALA A 73 -8.42 -3.11 -15.34
C ALA A 73 -7.24 -2.28 -15.87
N ARG A 74 -7.50 -1.13 -16.50
CA ARG A 74 -6.45 -0.23 -17.02
C ARG A 74 -5.54 0.27 -15.91
N VAL A 75 -6.12 0.76 -14.80
CA VAL A 75 -5.35 1.28 -13.66
C VAL A 75 -4.50 0.18 -13.02
N LYS A 76 -5.05 -1.03 -12.87
CA LYS A 76 -4.30 -2.18 -12.36
C LYS A 76 -3.10 -2.52 -13.23
N LYS A 77 -3.26 -2.53 -14.55
CA LYS A 77 -2.17 -2.87 -15.49
C LYS A 77 -1.11 -1.79 -15.56
N ARG A 78 -1.50 -0.50 -15.56
CA ARG A 78 -0.57 0.63 -15.46
C ARG A 78 0.29 0.53 -14.19
N ASN A 79 -0.35 0.38 -13.03
CA ASN A 79 0.38 0.27 -11.76
C ASN A 79 1.25 -1.00 -11.69
N LYS A 80 0.86 -2.10 -12.35
CA LYS A 80 1.70 -3.32 -12.46
C LYS A 80 2.94 -3.04 -13.30
N TYR A 81 2.80 -2.35 -14.43
CA TYR A 81 3.92 -1.96 -15.29
C TYR A 81 4.90 -1.03 -14.56
N ASP A 82 4.41 0.02 -13.90
CA ASP A 82 5.27 0.96 -13.16
C ASP A 82 6.07 0.27 -12.05
N LYS A 83 5.44 -0.67 -11.34
CA LYS A 83 6.12 -1.51 -10.33
C LYS A 83 7.18 -2.41 -10.97
N ALA A 84 6.87 -3.03 -12.11
CA ALA A 84 7.82 -3.86 -12.84
C ALA A 84 9.02 -3.04 -13.37
N LYS A 85 8.77 -1.83 -13.90
CA LYS A 85 9.81 -0.92 -14.37
C LYS A 85 10.78 -0.53 -13.25
N LYS A 86 10.29 -0.27 -12.04
CA LYS A 86 11.14 0.00 -10.85
C LYS A 86 11.98 -1.21 -10.46
N LYS A 87 11.40 -2.42 -10.43
CA LYS A 87 12.12 -3.66 -10.14
C LYS A 87 13.17 -4.00 -11.20
N LEU A 88 12.90 -3.68 -12.46
CA LEU A 88 13.85 -3.90 -13.54
C LEU A 88 15.14 -3.10 -13.30
N LYS A 89 15.01 -1.82 -12.91
CA LYS A 89 16.14 -0.93 -12.60
C LYS A 89 16.98 -1.42 -11.41
N SER A 90 16.38 -2.14 -10.46
CA SER A 90 17.13 -2.70 -9.33
C SER A 90 17.88 -3.98 -9.68
N GLN A 91 17.43 -4.73 -10.68
CA GLN A 91 18.05 -5.99 -11.08
C GLN A 91 19.18 -5.78 -12.09
N ARG A 92 18.98 -4.87 -13.05
CA ARG A 92 19.93 -4.56 -14.11
C ARG A 92 20.03 -3.05 -14.32
N ALA A 93 21.19 -2.61 -14.77
CA ALA A 93 21.35 -1.25 -15.27
C ALA A 93 20.48 -1.07 -16.52
N VAL A 94 19.50 -0.17 -16.46
CA VAL A 94 18.66 0.21 -17.58
C VAL A 94 19.14 1.57 -18.07
N TYR A 95 19.38 1.72 -19.37
CA TYR A 95 19.78 2.99 -19.96
C TYR A 95 18.65 4.03 -19.86
N GLU A 96 18.97 5.23 -19.36
CA GLU A 96 18.02 6.35 -19.19
C GLU A 96 18.34 7.59 -20.02
N GLY A 97 19.38 7.54 -20.87
CA GLY A 97 19.88 8.71 -21.59
C GLY A 97 20.83 9.59 -20.77
N GLN A 98 21.64 10.40 -21.45
CA GLN A 98 22.47 11.43 -20.81
C GLN A 98 21.62 12.69 -20.56
N LYS A 99 21.61 13.18 -19.32
CA LYS A 99 20.80 14.35 -18.93
C LYS A 99 21.56 15.68 -19.02
N GLY A 100 22.88 15.64 -19.18
CA GLY A 100 23.73 16.83 -19.20
C GLY A 100 25.22 16.49 -19.21
N LYS A 101 26.05 17.47 -18.84
CA LYS A 101 27.51 17.32 -18.71
C LYS A 101 27.85 16.28 -17.64
N TYR A 102 28.97 15.58 -17.82
CA TYR A 102 29.43 14.57 -16.86
C TYR A 102 29.88 15.22 -15.54
N ILE A 103 29.30 14.75 -14.43
CA ILE A 103 29.60 15.23 -13.07
C ILE A 103 30.29 14.15 -12.20
N GLY A 104 30.58 12.98 -12.77
CA GLY A 104 31.01 11.79 -12.04
C GLY A 104 29.88 10.78 -11.81
N GLU A 105 30.24 9.64 -11.21
CA GLU A 105 29.29 8.57 -10.83
C GLU A 105 28.62 8.90 -9.48
N GLU A 106 27.36 9.36 -9.50
CA GLU A 106 26.62 9.75 -8.29
C GLU A 106 26.54 8.64 -7.22
N SER A 107 26.41 7.37 -7.64
CA SER A 107 26.34 6.22 -6.73
C SER A 107 27.71 5.69 -6.27
N GLY A 108 28.80 6.24 -6.81
CA GLY A 108 30.17 5.80 -6.55
C GLY A 108 30.63 4.57 -7.34
N ILE A 109 31.96 4.38 -7.37
CA ILE A 109 32.64 3.31 -8.12
C ILE A 109 33.19 2.26 -7.14
N ARG A 110 32.85 0.98 -7.35
CA ARG A 110 33.35 -0.15 -6.55
C ARG A 110 34.49 -0.86 -7.28
N ARG A 111 35.72 -0.69 -6.81
CA ARG A 111 36.94 -1.24 -7.46
C ARG A 111 37.00 -2.77 -7.52
N ASN A 112 36.46 -3.47 -6.52
CA ASN A 112 36.59 -4.93 -6.40
C ASN A 112 35.44 -5.71 -7.05
N LEU A 113 34.51 -5.05 -7.75
CA LEU A 113 33.31 -5.68 -8.30
C LEU A 113 33.43 -5.84 -9.82
N SER A 114 33.60 -7.07 -10.29
CA SER A 114 33.43 -7.41 -11.71
C SER A 114 31.99 -7.87 -11.98
N ARG A 115 31.35 -7.34 -13.03
CA ARG A 115 30.01 -7.75 -13.48
C ARG A 115 30.00 -8.31 -14.91
N SER A 116 31.17 -8.69 -15.44
CA SER A 116 31.29 -9.30 -16.77
C SER A 116 30.82 -10.77 -16.77
N VAL A 117 30.36 -11.24 -17.93
CA VAL A 117 30.06 -12.66 -18.15
C VAL A 117 31.36 -13.35 -18.56
N LYS A 118 31.76 -14.42 -17.84
CA LYS A 118 32.91 -15.25 -18.22
C LYS A 118 32.50 -16.14 -19.40
N LEU A 119 33.26 -16.08 -20.48
CA LEU A 119 33.13 -17.02 -21.59
C LEU A 119 34.00 -18.24 -21.26
N SER A 120 33.36 -19.40 -21.12
CA SER A 120 33.99 -20.70 -20.85
C SER A 120 33.87 -21.60 -22.06
#